data_AF-A0A2E8S4Z1-F1
#
_entry.id   AF-A0A2E8S4Z1-F1
#
_cell.length_a   1.000
_cell.length_b   1.000
_cell.length_c   1.000
_cell.angle_alpha   90.00
_cell.angle_beta   90.00
_cell.angle_gamma   90.00
#
_symmetry.space_group_name_H-M   'P 1'
#
loop_
_entity.id
_entity.type
_entity.pdbx_description
1 polymer ?
#
loop_
_entity_poly.entity_id
_entity_poly.type
_entity_poly.pdbx_seq_one_letter_code
_entity_poly.pdbx_strand_id
1 'polypeptide(L)'
;MKEEEDTLEGSSIGENGYWYDTNGEPLKVSASDLERHAYCPISWKLAYQGFKGKGDAVEAGIQKHKQINEKMNRYKPLQILVNRETIIWEWWFAVIIAFIIYGFAFFMIDDDVIKPDEFAKYLALLAFVWLFMALLAVYLPWRRWLQFEGELQSIKNQLEYYEQNMIDPVFQKHNFEGGWFEGGRVEAGLLIGAIILGINSIGLFGARNREQASFVLVFIALFWSLLSTWQLQRVLMASDKAESAKEGTGLDDSMELAYSDSQSSKALLVDDESGLRGRPDQIVIIDGDLVPVEQKTGKIPKKPHFSHKVQLLAYMKLVEKTTGKTPPYGIINYGLENPFEISWDERNQNILHSQITEVQRLMVHQDAKRNHDRPGKCQNCSRRHACSESLV
;
A
#
# COMPACT_ATOMS: atom_id res chain seq x y z
N MET A 1 -28.96 -18.99 -2.34
CA MET A 1 -30.34 -18.88 -2.85
C MET A 1 -31.38 -19.29 -1.83
N LYS A 2 -31.59 -20.59 -1.51
CA LYS A 2 -32.67 -20.97 -0.55
C LYS A 2 -32.43 -20.51 0.91
N GLU A 3 -31.17 -20.52 1.39
CA GLU A 3 -30.82 -19.96 2.70
C GLU A 3 -30.78 -18.42 2.72
N GLU A 4 -30.46 -17.77 1.59
CA GLU A 4 -30.48 -16.29 1.47
C GLU A 4 -31.90 -15.73 1.39
N GLU A 5 -32.84 -16.45 0.76
CA GLU A 5 -34.25 -16.04 0.70
C GLU A 5 -34.90 -16.03 2.10
N ASP A 6 -34.65 -17.05 2.93
CA ASP A 6 -35.18 -17.11 4.31
C ASP A 6 -34.62 -16.00 5.23
N THR A 7 -33.40 -15.48 4.96
CA THR A 7 -32.81 -14.39 5.76
C THR A 7 -33.34 -12.99 5.41
N LEU A 8 -33.96 -12.82 4.24
CA LEU A 8 -34.40 -11.51 3.73
C LEU A 8 -35.85 -11.16 4.13
N GLU A 9 -36.73 -12.15 4.33
CA GLU A 9 -38.14 -11.92 4.71
C GLU A 9 -38.31 -11.32 6.12
N GLY A 10 -37.26 -11.35 6.95
CA GLY A 10 -37.22 -10.74 8.29
C GLY A 10 -36.28 -9.56 8.43
N SER A 11 -35.75 -9.01 7.32
CA SER A 11 -34.81 -7.89 7.39
C SER A 11 -35.44 -6.61 7.93
N SER A 12 -34.68 -5.86 8.71
CA SER A 12 -35.12 -4.61 9.32
C SER A 12 -34.15 -3.47 9.08
N ILE A 13 -34.64 -2.23 9.11
CA ILE A 13 -33.81 -1.04 8.98
C ILE A 13 -33.28 -0.62 10.36
N GLY A 14 -31.98 -0.42 10.46
CA GLY A 14 -31.33 0.11 11.67
C GLY A 14 -31.43 1.64 11.78
N GLU A 15 -31.06 2.20 12.93
CA GLU A 15 -31.07 3.64 13.17
C GLU A 15 -30.11 4.42 12.24
N ASN A 16 -29.06 3.76 11.78
CA ASN A 16 -28.11 4.28 10.81
C ASN A 16 -28.60 4.18 9.35
N GLY A 17 -29.80 3.65 9.09
CA GLY A 17 -30.40 3.54 7.76
C GLY A 17 -30.01 2.31 6.96
N TYR A 18 -29.06 1.48 7.43
CA TYR A 18 -28.70 0.22 6.78
C TYR A 18 -29.73 -0.87 7.08
N TRP A 19 -29.84 -1.83 6.17
CA TRP A 19 -30.68 -3.02 6.38
C TRP A 19 -29.86 -4.15 7.00
N TYR A 20 -30.48 -4.81 7.97
CA TYR A 20 -29.92 -5.95 8.69
C TYR A 20 -30.73 -7.20 8.42
N ASP A 21 -30.06 -8.35 8.35
CA ASP A 21 -30.70 -9.66 8.26
C ASP A 21 -31.30 -10.08 9.61
N THR A 22 -31.89 -11.28 9.66
CA THR A 22 -32.49 -11.84 10.88
C THR A 22 -31.49 -12.14 12.00
N ASN A 23 -30.19 -12.18 11.69
CA ASN A 23 -29.11 -12.38 12.67
C ASN A 23 -28.55 -11.05 13.20
N GLY A 24 -29.01 -9.92 12.67
CA GLY A 24 -28.47 -8.59 12.99
C GLY A 24 -27.16 -8.27 12.27
N GLU A 25 -26.79 -9.01 11.21
CA GLU A 25 -25.68 -8.63 10.32
C GLU A 25 -26.19 -7.70 9.22
N PRO A 26 -25.43 -6.67 8.81
CA PRO A 26 -25.84 -5.81 7.70
C PRO A 26 -25.84 -6.59 6.38
N LEU A 27 -26.82 -6.28 5.53
CA LEU A 27 -26.94 -6.89 4.21
C LEU A 27 -25.70 -6.57 3.35
N LYS A 28 -25.07 -7.63 2.85
CA LYS A 28 -23.76 -7.56 2.20
C LYS A 28 -23.88 -6.99 0.79
N VAL A 29 -23.27 -5.82 0.55
CA VAL A 29 -23.26 -5.13 -0.74
C VAL A 29 -21.85 -5.02 -1.27
N SER A 30 -21.58 -5.45 -2.52
CA SER A 30 -20.26 -5.27 -3.11
C SER A 30 -20.11 -3.91 -3.82
N ALA A 31 -18.87 -3.40 -3.90
CA ALA A 31 -18.58 -2.21 -4.71
C ALA A 31 -19.03 -2.36 -6.19
N SER A 32 -18.95 -3.57 -6.74
CA SER A 32 -19.44 -3.86 -8.11
C SER A 32 -20.98 -3.84 -8.19
N ASP A 33 -21.68 -4.20 -7.12
CA ASP A 33 -23.14 -4.08 -7.08
C ASP A 33 -23.56 -2.61 -7.12
N LEU A 34 -22.88 -1.75 -6.38
CA LEU A 34 -23.11 -0.31 -6.40
C LEU A 34 -22.82 0.30 -7.77
N GLU A 35 -21.73 -0.10 -8.43
CA GLU A 35 -21.39 0.32 -9.80
C GLU A 35 -22.53 -0.04 -10.77
N ARG A 36 -22.99 -1.30 -10.73
CA ARG A 36 -24.06 -1.81 -11.60
C ARG A 36 -25.38 -1.12 -11.34
N HIS A 37 -25.72 -0.90 -10.08
CA HIS A 37 -26.95 -0.21 -9.69
C HIS A 37 -26.95 1.23 -10.19
N ALA A 38 -25.85 1.96 -9.96
CA ALA A 38 -25.67 3.32 -10.43
C ALA A 38 -25.65 3.42 -11.98
N TYR A 39 -25.22 2.37 -12.68
CA TYR A 39 -25.37 2.27 -14.13
C TYR A 39 -26.84 2.14 -14.54
N CYS A 40 -27.55 1.15 -13.98
CA CYS A 40 -29.00 0.91 -14.12
C CYS A 40 -29.49 -0.11 -13.06
N PRO A 41 -30.51 0.19 -12.25
CA PRO A 41 -31.04 -0.71 -11.21
C PRO A 41 -31.54 -2.06 -11.75
N ILE A 42 -32.11 -2.09 -12.97
CA ILE A 42 -32.51 -3.35 -13.63
C ILE A 42 -31.29 -4.20 -13.99
N SER A 43 -30.19 -3.59 -14.44
CA SER A 43 -28.96 -4.32 -14.73
C SER A 43 -28.38 -4.97 -13.47
N TRP A 44 -28.46 -4.26 -12.34
CA TRP A 44 -28.12 -4.80 -11.02
C TRP A 44 -29.04 -5.96 -10.63
N LYS A 45 -30.38 -5.78 -10.70
CA LYS A 45 -31.35 -6.83 -10.37
C LYS A 45 -31.14 -8.11 -11.19
N LEU A 46 -30.90 -7.96 -12.49
CA LEU A 46 -30.58 -9.10 -13.36
C LEU A 46 -29.27 -9.79 -12.94
N ALA A 47 -28.26 -9.03 -12.53
CA ALA A 47 -27.02 -9.60 -12.00
C ALA A 47 -27.25 -10.36 -10.69
N TYR A 48 -28.06 -9.79 -9.79
CA TYR A 48 -28.47 -10.40 -8.52
C TYR A 48 -29.23 -11.72 -8.75
N GLN A 49 -30.07 -11.80 -9.79
CA GLN A 49 -30.77 -13.01 -10.23
C GLN A 49 -29.88 -14.02 -10.99
N GLY A 50 -28.58 -13.74 -11.14
CA GLY A 50 -27.61 -14.65 -11.76
C GLY A 50 -27.43 -14.49 -13.28
N PHE A 51 -28.05 -13.51 -13.93
CA PHE A 51 -27.82 -13.24 -15.35
C PHE A 51 -26.41 -12.64 -15.58
N LYS A 52 -25.61 -13.33 -16.39
CA LYS A 52 -24.26 -12.88 -16.77
C LYS A 52 -24.34 -11.79 -17.84
N GLY A 53 -23.44 -10.80 -17.78
CA GLY A 53 -23.26 -9.86 -18.88
C GLY A 53 -22.68 -10.57 -20.11
N LYS A 54 -23.18 -10.24 -21.29
CA LYS A 54 -22.69 -10.74 -22.59
C LYS A 54 -22.30 -9.57 -23.50
N GLY A 55 -21.39 -9.85 -24.44
CA GLY A 55 -21.01 -8.93 -25.52
C GLY A 55 -19.51 -8.66 -25.59
N ASP A 56 -19.05 -8.34 -26.79
CA ASP A 56 -17.62 -8.18 -27.12
C ASP A 56 -16.92 -7.14 -26.23
N ALA A 57 -17.63 -6.08 -25.83
CA ALA A 57 -17.09 -5.05 -24.95
C ALA A 57 -16.80 -5.58 -23.53
N VAL A 58 -17.58 -6.54 -23.02
CA VAL A 58 -17.34 -7.16 -21.71
C VAL A 58 -16.11 -8.05 -21.77
N GLU A 59 -16.03 -8.87 -22.81
CA GLU A 59 -14.90 -9.79 -22.99
C GLU A 59 -13.59 -9.05 -23.25
N ALA A 60 -13.62 -8.01 -24.08
CA ALA A 60 -12.49 -7.10 -24.28
C ALA A 60 -12.07 -6.40 -22.99
N GLY A 61 -13.02 -5.98 -22.15
CA GLY A 61 -12.74 -5.40 -20.83
C GLY A 61 -12.03 -6.37 -19.89
N ILE A 62 -12.53 -7.61 -19.80
CA ILE A 62 -11.91 -8.67 -18.99
C ILE A 62 -10.47 -8.95 -19.46
N GLN A 63 -10.24 -9.05 -20.77
CA GLN A 63 -8.91 -9.26 -21.32
C GLN A 63 -7.96 -8.11 -21.00
N LYS A 64 -8.41 -6.85 -21.14
CA LYS A 64 -7.58 -5.68 -20.79
C LYS A 64 -7.26 -5.60 -19.30
N HIS A 65 -8.23 -5.87 -18.41
CA HIS A 65 -7.94 -5.95 -16.97
C HIS A 65 -6.93 -7.05 -16.65
N LYS A 66 -7.03 -8.21 -17.31
CA LYS A 66 -6.06 -9.29 -17.16
C LYS A 66 -4.64 -8.85 -17.59
N GLN A 67 -4.52 -8.13 -18.71
CA GLN A 67 -3.24 -7.59 -19.16
C GLN A 67 -2.64 -6.58 -18.18
N ILE A 68 -3.46 -5.66 -17.63
CA ILE A 68 -3.02 -4.69 -16.63
C ILE A 68 -2.53 -5.41 -15.36
N ASN A 69 -3.29 -6.40 -14.90
CA ASN A 69 -2.93 -7.20 -13.73
C ASN A 69 -1.62 -7.99 -13.97
N GLU A 70 -1.44 -8.59 -15.15
CA GLU A 70 -0.18 -9.26 -15.53
C GLU A 70 1.02 -8.31 -15.52
N LYS A 71 0.86 -7.07 -16.00
CA LYS A 71 1.90 -6.05 -15.89
C LYS A 71 2.19 -5.70 -14.45
N MET A 72 1.16 -5.51 -13.63
CA MET A 72 1.33 -5.17 -12.22
C MET A 72 2.05 -6.26 -11.43
N ASN A 73 1.71 -7.53 -11.69
CA ASN A 73 2.38 -8.69 -11.10
C ASN A 73 3.87 -8.79 -11.48
N ARG A 74 4.27 -8.22 -12.61
CA ARG A 74 5.69 -8.10 -12.99
C ARG A 74 6.37 -6.92 -12.33
N TYR A 75 5.68 -5.79 -12.20
CA TYR A 75 6.21 -4.56 -11.60
C TYR A 75 6.44 -4.69 -10.08
N LYS A 76 5.46 -5.19 -9.32
CA LYS A 76 5.51 -5.26 -7.86
C LYS A 76 6.80 -5.90 -7.30
N PRO A 77 7.22 -7.11 -7.72
CA PRO A 77 8.45 -7.72 -7.21
C PRO A 77 9.72 -6.95 -7.61
N LEU A 78 9.71 -6.27 -8.77
CA LEU A 78 10.83 -5.43 -9.20
C LEU A 78 10.94 -4.17 -8.34
N GLN A 79 9.82 -3.55 -7.97
CA GLN A 79 9.82 -2.40 -7.06
C GLN A 79 10.38 -2.77 -5.67
N ILE A 80 9.95 -3.91 -5.11
CA ILE A 80 10.47 -4.43 -3.84
C ILE A 80 11.98 -4.70 -3.93
N LEU A 81 12.43 -5.28 -5.06
CA LEU A 81 13.85 -5.52 -5.31
C LEU A 81 14.62 -4.21 -5.34
N VAL A 82 14.17 -3.20 -6.08
CA VAL A 82 14.82 -1.88 -6.16
C VAL A 82 14.96 -1.28 -4.76
N ASN A 83 13.86 -1.21 -3.99
CA ASN A 83 13.89 -0.66 -2.64
C ASN A 83 14.91 -1.38 -1.75
N ARG A 84 14.93 -2.72 -1.79
CA ARG A 84 15.89 -3.53 -1.02
C ARG A 84 17.33 -3.26 -1.43
N GLU A 85 17.62 -3.26 -2.74
CA GLU A 85 18.98 -3.07 -3.24
C GLU A 85 19.48 -1.64 -2.99
N THR A 86 18.60 -0.63 -3.08
CA THR A 86 18.88 0.79 -2.76
C THR A 86 19.23 0.94 -1.29
N ILE A 87 18.44 0.35 -0.39
CA ILE A 87 18.74 0.36 1.04
C ILE A 87 20.13 -0.24 1.29
N ILE A 88 20.42 -1.44 0.74
CA ILE A 88 21.74 -2.08 0.91
C ILE A 88 22.86 -1.17 0.40
N TRP A 89 22.66 -0.51 -0.74
CA TRP A 89 23.63 0.45 -1.29
C TRP A 89 23.88 1.64 -0.36
N GLU A 90 22.82 2.27 0.18
CA GLU A 90 22.94 3.39 1.12
C GLU A 90 23.76 3.00 2.36
N TRP A 91 23.53 1.79 2.89
CA TRP A 91 24.31 1.26 4.02
C TRP A 91 25.78 1.06 3.65
N TRP A 92 26.06 0.48 2.48
CA TRP A 92 27.44 0.29 2.03
C TRP A 92 28.14 1.63 1.81
N PHE A 93 27.43 2.64 1.30
CA PHE A 93 27.94 3.99 1.14
C PHE A 93 28.23 4.66 2.49
N ALA A 94 27.35 4.48 3.48
CA ALA A 94 27.57 4.98 4.85
C ALA A 94 28.83 4.39 5.49
N VAL A 95 29.12 3.09 5.24
CA VAL A 95 30.36 2.44 5.69
C VAL A 95 31.61 3.11 5.09
N ILE A 96 31.56 3.49 3.81
CA ILE A 96 32.66 4.22 3.15
C ILE A 96 32.88 5.57 3.83
N ILE A 97 31.81 6.34 4.04
CA ILE A 97 31.88 7.65 4.72
C ILE A 97 32.49 7.47 6.11
N ALA A 98 32.06 6.45 6.86
CA ALA A 98 32.60 6.16 8.18
C ALA A 98 34.12 5.90 8.11
N PHE A 99 34.59 5.02 7.22
CA PHE A 99 36.02 4.76 7.07
C PHE A 99 36.82 5.99 6.64
N ILE A 100 36.27 6.87 5.79
CA ILE A 100 36.93 8.13 5.40
C ILE A 100 37.05 9.06 6.61
N ILE A 101 35.96 9.28 7.35
CA ILE A 101 35.95 10.11 8.56
C ILE A 101 36.95 9.56 9.58
N TYR A 102 36.99 8.23 9.78
CA TYR A 102 37.94 7.60 10.68
C TYR A 102 39.37 7.72 10.19
N GLY A 103 39.65 7.43 8.92
CA GLY A 103 41.00 7.58 8.35
C GLY A 103 41.53 9.00 8.51
N PHE A 104 40.66 10.01 8.29
CA PHE A 104 40.97 11.41 8.53
C PHE A 104 41.17 11.73 10.02
N ALA A 105 40.33 11.21 10.92
CA ALA A 105 40.50 11.39 12.36
C ALA A 105 41.85 10.80 12.83
N PHE A 106 42.20 9.58 12.43
CA PHE A 106 43.49 8.97 12.76
C PHE A 106 44.69 9.76 12.21
N PHE A 107 44.53 10.45 11.07
CA PHE A 107 45.58 11.27 10.48
C PHE A 107 45.73 12.64 11.17
N MET A 108 44.61 13.28 11.57
CA MET A 108 44.60 14.60 12.20
C MET A 108 44.93 14.58 13.69
N ILE A 109 44.79 13.42 14.34
CA ILE A 109 45.12 13.24 15.74
C ILE A 109 46.66 13.16 15.87
N ASP A 110 47.26 14.32 16.08
CA ASP A 110 48.67 14.47 16.43
C ASP A 110 48.85 14.42 17.95
N ASP A 111 49.95 13.83 18.43
CA ASP A 111 50.20 13.63 19.88
C ASP A 111 50.29 14.97 20.65
N ASP A 112 50.44 16.09 19.94
CA ASP A 112 50.56 17.45 20.47
C ASP A 112 49.21 18.14 20.78
N VAL A 113 48.10 17.71 20.18
CA VAL A 113 46.79 18.39 20.33
C VAL A 113 45.75 17.52 21.05
N ILE A 114 45.63 16.24 20.68
CA ILE A 114 44.72 15.30 21.34
C ILE A 114 45.44 13.97 21.53
N LYS A 115 45.64 13.56 22.78
CA LYS A 115 46.28 12.27 23.06
C LYS A 115 45.37 11.12 22.62
N PRO A 116 45.85 10.10 21.90
CA PRO A 116 44.91 9.18 21.24
C PRO A 116 44.32 8.14 22.18
N ASP A 117 44.99 7.87 23.28
CA ASP A 117 44.39 7.14 24.40
C ASP A 117 43.25 7.92 25.05
N GLU A 118 43.33 9.26 25.09
CA GLU A 118 42.23 10.11 25.56
C GLU A 118 41.07 10.10 24.57
N PHE A 119 41.32 10.22 23.26
CA PHE A 119 40.27 10.12 22.25
C PHE A 119 39.59 8.74 22.23
N ALA A 120 40.34 7.65 22.40
CA ALA A 120 39.79 6.31 22.53
C ALA A 120 38.87 6.18 23.76
N LYS A 121 39.22 6.80 24.90
CA LYS A 121 38.38 6.84 26.09
C LYS A 121 37.07 7.59 25.83
N TYR A 122 37.11 8.71 25.10
CA TYR A 122 35.90 9.44 24.72
C TYR A 122 34.99 8.62 23.80
N LEU A 123 35.54 7.89 22.83
CA LEU A 123 34.77 6.97 21.98
C LEU A 123 34.15 5.82 22.79
N ALA A 124 34.88 5.23 23.74
CA ALA A 124 34.34 4.21 24.63
C ALA A 124 33.21 4.75 25.52
N LEU A 125 33.37 5.95 26.05
CA LEU A 125 32.33 6.61 26.84
C LEU A 125 31.09 6.86 26.00
N LEU A 126 31.25 7.34 24.77
CA LEU A 126 30.13 7.57 23.84
C LEU A 126 29.43 6.26 23.46
N ALA A 127 30.19 5.18 23.22
CA ALA A 127 29.63 3.85 22.99
C ALA A 127 28.76 3.38 24.17
N PHE A 128 29.21 3.61 25.41
CA PHE A 128 28.45 3.27 26.60
C PHE A 128 27.17 4.11 26.73
N VAL A 129 27.24 5.41 26.44
CA VAL A 129 26.05 6.29 26.41
C VAL A 129 25.04 5.81 25.38
N TRP A 130 25.48 5.45 24.16
CA TRP A 130 24.59 4.93 23.11
C TRP A 130 23.99 3.58 23.48
N LEU A 131 24.77 2.69 24.10
CA LEU A 131 24.26 1.42 24.61
C LEU A 131 23.21 1.64 25.69
N PHE A 132 23.46 2.55 26.64
CA PHE A 132 22.51 2.88 27.70
C PHE A 132 21.23 3.49 27.14
N MET A 133 21.35 4.43 26.20
CA MET A 133 20.22 5.01 25.46
C MET A 133 19.44 3.93 24.70
N ALA A 134 20.12 2.97 24.07
CA ALA A 134 19.46 1.86 23.38
C ALA A 134 18.66 0.99 24.34
N LEU A 135 19.24 0.63 25.49
CA LEU A 135 18.57 -0.16 26.52
C LEU A 135 17.33 0.56 27.06
N LEU A 136 17.42 1.88 27.28
CA LEU A 136 16.28 2.70 27.66
C LEU A 136 15.23 2.76 26.54
N ALA A 137 15.64 2.92 25.28
CA ALA A 137 14.73 2.98 24.14
C ALA A 137 14.01 1.64 23.89
N VAL A 138 14.66 0.51 24.19
CA VAL A 138 14.05 -0.83 24.14
C VAL A 138 13.08 -1.03 25.31
N TYR A 139 13.44 -0.56 26.51
CA TYR A 139 12.66 -0.81 27.71
C TYR A 139 11.47 0.15 27.90
N LEU A 140 11.62 1.41 27.49
CA LEU A 140 10.61 2.45 27.65
C LEU A 140 9.72 2.55 26.41
N PRO A 141 8.40 2.79 26.56
CA PRO A 141 7.48 2.98 25.44
C PRO A 141 7.57 4.40 24.86
N TRP A 142 8.78 4.90 24.62
CA TRP A 142 9.07 6.28 24.21
C TRP A 142 8.37 6.69 22.92
N ARG A 143 8.17 5.73 22.00
CA ARG A 143 7.46 5.93 20.73
C ARG A 143 6.01 6.34 20.93
N ARG A 144 5.33 5.77 21.94
CA ARG A 144 3.95 6.16 22.30
C ARG A 144 3.89 7.57 22.89
N TRP A 145 4.91 7.94 23.66
CA TRP A 145 4.98 9.27 24.27
C TRP A 145 5.22 10.38 23.23
N LEU A 146 6.00 10.07 22.21
CA LEU A 146 6.39 11.01 21.16
C LEU A 146 5.56 10.85 19.86
N GLN A 147 4.54 9.99 19.85
CA GLN A 147 3.71 9.68 18.67
C GLN A 147 4.56 9.32 17.44
N PHE A 148 5.68 8.61 17.64
CA PHE A 148 6.68 8.32 16.60
C PHE A 148 6.40 7.04 15.79
N GLU A 149 5.29 6.36 16.06
CA GLU A 149 4.77 5.37 15.13
C GLU A 149 4.38 6.14 13.85
N GLY A 150 5.21 6.03 12.81
CA GLY A 150 4.86 6.58 11.51
C GLY A 150 3.57 5.89 11.08
N GLU A 151 2.44 6.57 11.23
CA GLU A 151 1.11 6.00 10.97
C GLU A 151 1.07 5.33 9.59
N LEU A 152 1.76 5.92 8.60
CA LEU A 152 1.90 5.38 7.26
C LEU A 152 2.56 4.00 7.21
N GLN A 153 3.60 3.75 8.01
CA GLN A 153 4.27 2.44 8.05
C GLN A 153 3.34 1.40 8.67
N SER A 154 2.71 1.72 9.81
CA SER A 154 1.73 0.80 10.44
C SER A 154 0.59 0.42 9.49
N ILE A 155 0.16 1.36 8.65
CA ILE A 155 -0.89 1.18 7.66
C ILE A 155 -0.41 0.35 6.46
N LYS A 156 0.81 0.60 5.94
CA LYS A 156 1.44 -0.27 4.93
C LYS A 156 1.50 -1.70 5.45
N ASN A 157 1.91 -1.89 6.69
CA ASN A 157 2.03 -3.20 7.32
C ASN A 157 0.67 -3.85 7.54
N GLN A 158 -0.38 -3.08 7.85
CA GLN A 158 -1.75 -3.61 7.90
C GLN A 158 -2.24 -4.06 6.51
N LEU A 159 -2.04 -3.25 5.47
CA LEU A 159 -2.40 -3.63 4.10
C LEU A 159 -1.61 -4.86 3.62
N GLU A 160 -0.30 -4.90 3.89
CA GLU A 160 0.56 -6.04 3.61
C GLU A 160 0.17 -7.27 4.44
N TYR A 161 -0.23 -7.10 5.71
CA TYR A 161 -0.76 -8.15 6.59
C TYR A 161 -2.07 -8.72 6.02
N TYR A 162 -3.00 -7.88 5.57
CA TYR A 162 -4.23 -8.36 4.90
C TYR A 162 -3.91 -9.10 3.60
N GLU A 163 -2.89 -8.65 2.86
CA GLU A 163 -2.43 -9.28 1.63
C GLU A 163 -1.74 -10.63 1.89
N GLN A 164 -0.91 -10.72 2.93
CA GLN A 164 -0.13 -11.90 3.32
C GLN A 164 -0.97 -12.93 4.09
N ASN A 165 -1.99 -12.55 4.86
CA ASN A 165 -2.75 -13.51 5.68
C ASN A 165 -3.71 -14.42 4.93
N MET A 166 -3.75 -14.30 3.61
CA MET A 166 -4.41 -15.25 2.74
C MET A 166 -3.43 -16.15 1.98
N ILE A 167 -2.12 -16.04 2.26
CA ILE A 167 -1.04 -16.92 1.81
C ILE A 167 -0.04 -17.12 2.96
N ASP A 168 0.03 -18.34 3.51
CA ASP A 168 1.02 -18.64 4.56
C ASP A 168 2.47 -18.33 4.11
N PRO A 169 3.18 -17.41 4.76
CA PRO A 169 4.60 -17.18 4.50
C PRO A 169 5.44 -18.36 5.01
N VAL A 170 6.26 -18.93 4.14
CA VAL A 170 7.08 -20.12 4.42
C VAL A 170 8.23 -19.84 5.42
N PHE A 171 8.63 -18.59 5.62
CA PHE A 171 9.86 -18.25 6.39
C PHE A 171 9.68 -17.32 7.60
N GLN A 172 8.57 -16.60 7.77
CA GLN A 172 8.35 -15.75 8.95
C GLN A 172 6.92 -15.87 9.45
N LYS A 173 6.75 -16.26 10.72
CA LYS A 173 5.43 -16.44 11.34
C LYS A 173 4.75 -15.11 11.67
N HIS A 174 3.43 -15.20 11.72
CA HIS A 174 2.43 -14.13 11.87
C HIS A 174 2.60 -13.13 13.03
N ASN A 175 3.37 -13.49 14.06
CA ASN A 175 3.55 -12.69 15.27
C ASN A 175 5.02 -12.29 15.50
N PHE A 176 5.81 -12.13 14.43
CA PHE A 176 7.19 -11.68 14.57
C PHE A 176 7.29 -10.16 14.70
N GLU A 177 7.06 -9.64 15.91
CA GLU A 177 7.32 -8.24 16.29
C GLU A 177 8.84 -7.97 16.45
N GLY A 178 9.67 -8.40 15.50
CA GLY A 178 11.13 -8.49 15.69
C GLY A 178 11.97 -8.28 14.45
N GLY A 179 11.50 -7.53 13.45
CA GLY A 179 12.29 -7.19 12.26
C GLY A 179 12.94 -5.82 12.39
N TRP A 180 14.17 -5.68 11.88
CA TRP A 180 14.94 -4.42 11.75
C TRP A 180 14.16 -3.24 11.13
N PHE A 181 13.01 -3.50 10.49
CA PHE A 181 12.25 -2.58 9.67
C PHE A 181 10.94 -2.07 10.29
N GLU A 182 10.38 -2.75 11.28
CA GLU A 182 8.98 -2.52 11.68
C GLU A 182 8.82 -1.69 12.97
N GLY A 183 9.85 -1.67 13.82
CA GLY A 183 9.71 -1.07 15.15
C GLY A 183 11.01 -0.80 15.88
N GLY A 184 12.16 -0.84 15.20
CA GLY A 184 13.46 -0.89 15.85
C GLY A 184 14.58 -0.07 15.22
N ARG A 185 14.32 0.78 14.21
CA ARG A 185 15.39 1.51 13.49
C ARG A 185 16.28 2.36 14.42
N VAL A 186 15.68 3.03 15.39
CA VAL A 186 16.42 3.89 16.33
C VAL A 186 17.20 3.04 17.34
N GLU A 187 16.57 2.02 17.90
CA GLU A 187 17.15 1.09 18.87
C GLU A 187 18.30 0.29 18.25
N ALA A 188 18.08 -0.27 17.05
CA ALA A 188 19.11 -0.95 16.26
C ALA A 188 20.23 0.01 15.86
N GLY A 189 19.89 1.23 15.44
CA GLY A 189 20.87 2.27 15.11
C GLY A 189 21.77 2.62 16.31
N LEU A 190 21.19 2.79 17.50
CA LEU A 190 21.93 3.03 18.73
C LEU A 190 22.81 1.83 19.12
N LEU A 191 22.31 0.60 19.00
CA LEU A 191 23.09 -0.62 19.30
C LEU A 191 24.26 -0.81 18.34
N ILE A 192 24.02 -0.68 17.03
CA ILE A 192 25.07 -0.77 16.01
C ILE A 192 26.08 0.34 16.18
N GLY A 193 25.63 1.58 16.41
CA GLY A 193 26.50 2.70 16.68
C GLY A 193 27.37 2.48 17.91
N ALA A 194 26.82 1.94 19.00
CA ALA A 194 27.59 1.56 20.19
C ALA A 194 28.65 0.49 19.87
N ILE A 195 28.30 -0.53 19.09
CA ILE A 195 29.26 -1.57 18.64
C ILE A 195 30.38 -0.94 17.80
N ILE A 196 30.04 -0.12 16.80
CA ILE A 196 31.00 0.55 15.93
C ILE A 196 31.93 1.44 16.76
N LEU A 197 31.39 2.30 17.63
CA LEU A 197 32.18 3.18 18.50
C LEU A 197 33.10 2.38 19.45
N GLY A 198 32.60 1.28 20.01
CA GLY A 198 33.37 0.38 20.87
C GLY A 198 34.53 -0.31 20.14
N ILE A 199 34.27 -0.87 18.96
CA ILE A 199 35.31 -1.48 18.11
C ILE A 199 36.36 -0.44 17.73
N ASN A 200 35.94 0.78 17.36
CA ASN A 200 36.85 1.86 16.98
C ASN A 200 37.69 2.36 18.18
N SER A 201 37.11 2.44 19.38
CA SER A 201 37.86 2.76 20.60
C SER A 201 38.97 1.73 20.87
N ILE A 202 38.65 0.44 20.77
CA ILE A 202 39.63 -0.65 20.92
C ILE A 202 40.71 -0.56 19.84
N GLY A 203 40.33 -0.30 18.59
CA GLY A 203 41.24 -0.14 17.47
C GLY A 203 42.22 1.01 17.65
N LEU A 204 41.73 2.18 18.08
CA LEU A 204 42.54 3.38 18.32
C LEU A 204 43.50 3.20 19.51
N PHE A 205 43.04 2.57 20.58
CA PHE A 205 43.88 2.25 21.74
C PHE A 205 44.98 1.24 21.39
N GLY A 206 44.68 0.25 20.53
CA GLY A 206 45.61 -0.80 20.13
C GLY A 206 46.58 -0.44 19.00
N ALA A 207 46.30 0.62 18.24
CA ALA A 207 47.07 1.01 17.06
C ALA A 207 48.41 1.67 17.44
N ARG A 208 49.44 0.84 17.64
CA ARG A 208 50.83 1.30 17.90
C ARG A 208 51.45 2.07 16.74
N ASN A 209 51.03 1.80 15.50
CA ASN A 209 51.48 2.49 14.29
C ASN A 209 50.27 3.08 13.56
N ARG A 210 49.99 4.36 13.79
CA ARG A 210 48.76 5.05 13.33
C ARG A 210 48.79 5.39 11.84
N GLU A 211 49.97 5.66 11.29
CA GLU A 211 50.15 5.89 9.86
C GLU A 211 49.75 4.62 9.07
N GLN A 212 50.23 3.46 9.52
CA GLN A 212 49.83 2.17 8.93
C GLN A 212 48.33 1.89 9.12
N ALA A 213 47.76 2.20 10.28
CA ALA A 213 46.32 2.00 10.51
C ALA A 213 45.45 2.90 9.63
N SER A 214 45.80 4.18 9.48
CA SER A 214 45.11 5.12 8.59
C SER A 214 45.21 4.67 7.14
N PHE A 215 46.39 4.25 6.70
CA PHE A 215 46.60 3.68 5.36
C PHE A 215 45.69 2.46 5.13
N VAL A 216 45.66 1.49 6.05
CA VAL A 216 44.78 0.31 5.94
C VAL A 216 43.30 0.70 5.84
N LEU A 217 42.82 1.66 6.63
CA LEU A 217 41.43 2.12 6.56
C LEU A 217 41.10 2.75 5.20
N VAL A 218 42.01 3.51 4.62
CA VAL A 218 41.84 4.07 3.26
C VAL A 218 41.76 2.96 2.22
N PHE A 219 42.62 1.93 2.31
CA PHE A 219 42.55 0.77 1.39
C PHE A 219 41.23 -0.01 1.52
N ILE A 220 40.75 -0.20 2.75
CA ILE A 220 39.44 -0.81 3.00
C ILE A 220 38.33 0.05 2.40
N ALA A 221 38.36 1.38 2.58
CA ALA A 221 37.37 2.28 1.99
C ALA A 221 37.37 2.23 0.46
N LEU A 222 38.55 2.18 -0.18
CA LEU A 222 38.68 2.02 -1.63
C LEU A 222 38.12 0.68 -2.11
N PHE A 223 38.44 -0.41 -1.42
CA PHE A 223 37.90 -1.73 -1.74
C PHE A 223 36.38 -1.78 -1.57
N TRP A 224 35.87 -1.20 -0.48
CA TRP A 224 34.43 -1.12 -0.23
C TRP A 224 33.72 -0.22 -1.23
N SER A 225 34.38 0.82 -1.74
CA SER A 225 33.89 1.66 -2.83
C SER A 225 33.68 0.87 -4.13
N LEU A 226 34.59 -0.05 -4.45
CA LEU A 226 34.40 -0.95 -5.60
C LEU A 226 33.17 -1.86 -5.41
N LEU A 227 33.00 -2.43 -4.21
CA LEU A 227 31.82 -3.23 -3.88
C LEU A 227 30.53 -2.40 -3.95
N SER A 228 30.54 -1.18 -3.40
CA SER A 228 29.41 -0.26 -3.43
C SER A 228 29.05 0.19 -4.85
N THR A 229 30.04 0.31 -5.74
CA THR A 229 29.82 0.61 -7.16
C THR A 229 29.14 -0.57 -7.86
N TRP A 230 29.58 -1.80 -7.59
CA TRP A 230 28.92 -3.01 -8.10
C TRP A 230 27.47 -3.11 -7.61
N GLN A 231 27.24 -2.80 -6.33
CA GLN A 231 25.90 -2.78 -5.76
C GLN A 231 25.02 -1.69 -6.37
N LEU A 232 25.57 -0.48 -6.62
CA LEU A 232 24.88 0.59 -7.33
C LEU A 232 24.47 0.16 -8.75
N GLN A 233 25.35 -0.55 -9.46
CA GLN A 233 25.02 -1.09 -10.78
C GLN A 233 23.82 -2.05 -10.72
N ARG A 234 23.72 -2.87 -9.67
CA ARG A 234 22.54 -3.74 -9.45
C ARG A 234 21.27 -2.93 -9.21
N VAL A 235 21.35 -1.84 -8.42
CA VAL A 235 20.23 -0.91 -8.21
C VAL A 235 19.77 -0.31 -9.53
N LEU A 236 20.69 0.23 -10.33
CA LEU A 236 20.37 0.86 -11.62
C LEU A 236 19.72 -0.13 -12.60
N MET A 237 20.26 -1.35 -12.71
CA MET A 237 19.68 -2.39 -13.55
C MET A 237 18.30 -2.87 -13.08
N ALA A 238 18.09 -2.94 -11.75
CA ALA A 238 16.79 -3.27 -11.20
C ALA A 238 15.78 -2.14 -11.44
N SER A 239 16.22 -0.88 -11.30
CA SER A 239 15.41 0.31 -11.52
C SER A 239 14.96 0.43 -12.97
N ASP A 240 15.86 0.20 -13.92
CA ASP A 240 15.55 0.21 -15.37
C ASP A 240 14.50 -0.85 -15.74
N LYS A 241 14.63 -2.05 -15.17
CA LYS A 241 13.62 -3.12 -15.34
C LYS A 241 12.29 -2.77 -14.69
N ALA A 242 12.31 -2.16 -13.50
CA ALA A 242 11.10 -1.73 -12.81
C ALA A 242 10.37 -0.65 -13.61
N GLU A 243 11.11 0.32 -14.14
CA GLU A 243 10.56 1.40 -14.97
C GLU A 243 9.93 0.85 -16.26
N SER A 244 10.64 -0.03 -16.96
CA SER A 244 10.10 -0.72 -18.14
C SER A 244 8.84 -1.55 -17.82
N ALA A 245 8.76 -2.13 -16.61
CA ALA A 245 7.58 -2.89 -16.18
C ALA A 245 6.43 -1.99 -15.71
N LYS A 246 6.73 -0.76 -15.26
CA LYS A 246 5.76 0.26 -14.88
C LYS A 246 5.01 0.80 -16.09
N GLU A 247 5.65 0.83 -17.27
CA GLU A 247 5.03 1.32 -18.50
C GLU A 247 3.68 0.63 -18.83
N GLY A 248 2.64 1.46 -18.88
CA GLY A 248 1.30 1.01 -19.18
C GLY A 248 0.57 0.30 -18.02
N THR A 249 1.06 0.45 -16.79
CA THR A 249 0.30 0.16 -15.55
C THR A 249 -0.65 1.29 -15.15
N GLY A 250 -0.38 2.51 -15.65
CA GLY A 250 -1.12 3.73 -15.30
C GLY A 250 -0.67 4.37 -13.99
N LEU A 251 0.46 3.95 -13.43
CA LEU A 251 1.11 4.58 -12.28
C LEU A 251 2.07 5.69 -12.74
N ASP A 252 2.09 6.80 -11.99
CA ASP A 252 3.03 7.91 -12.16
C ASP A 252 4.26 7.75 -11.24
N ASP A 253 5.32 8.55 -11.45
CA ASP A 253 6.55 8.59 -10.62
C ASP A 253 6.30 9.01 -9.18
N SER A 254 5.24 9.80 -8.96
CA SER A 254 4.77 10.21 -7.63
C SER A 254 4.03 9.10 -6.86
N MET A 255 3.66 8.00 -7.53
CA MET A 255 2.79 6.96 -6.96
C MET A 255 3.59 5.74 -6.50
N GLU A 256 3.63 5.49 -5.20
CA GLU A 256 4.17 4.25 -4.65
C GLU A 256 3.05 3.21 -4.49
N LEU A 257 3.15 2.04 -5.13
CA LEU A 257 2.15 1.00 -4.99
C LEU A 257 2.14 0.39 -3.58
N ALA A 258 1.02 0.52 -2.86
CA ALA A 258 0.81 -0.14 -1.57
C ALA A 258 0.11 -1.51 -1.72
N TYR A 259 -0.86 -1.59 -2.64
CA TYR A 259 -1.67 -2.79 -2.87
C TYR A 259 -2.09 -2.91 -4.34
N SER A 260 -2.19 -4.13 -4.84
CA SER A 260 -2.88 -4.42 -6.11
C SER A 260 -3.55 -5.78 -6.07
N ASP A 261 -4.73 -5.91 -6.69
CA ASP A 261 -5.49 -7.15 -6.84
C ASP A 261 -4.78 -8.16 -7.75
N SER A 262 -3.72 -8.80 -7.25
CA SER A 262 -2.99 -9.91 -7.89
C SER A 262 -3.69 -11.26 -7.65
N GLN A 263 -3.40 -12.28 -8.46
CA GLN A 263 -3.93 -13.64 -8.23
C GLN A 263 -3.52 -14.24 -6.86
N SER A 264 -2.49 -13.70 -6.23
CA SER A 264 -2.01 -14.06 -4.90
C SER A 264 -2.75 -13.31 -3.77
N SER A 265 -3.12 -12.06 -3.97
CA SER A 265 -3.76 -11.23 -2.94
C SER A 265 -5.29 -11.42 -2.97
N LYS A 266 -5.83 -12.15 -2.00
CA LYS A 266 -7.29 -12.38 -1.88
C LYS A 266 -8.00 -11.38 -0.95
N ALA A 267 -7.31 -10.34 -0.48
CA ALA A 267 -7.79 -9.43 0.56
C ALA A 267 -9.08 -8.71 0.13
N LEU A 268 -10.22 -9.24 0.58
CA LEU A 268 -11.51 -8.60 0.48
C LEU A 268 -11.59 -7.58 1.61
N LEU A 269 -11.64 -6.29 1.28
CA LEU A 269 -11.90 -5.25 2.28
C LEU A 269 -13.39 -5.29 2.64
N VAL A 270 -13.69 -5.16 3.93
CA VAL A 270 -15.05 -5.24 4.48
C VAL A 270 -15.27 -4.10 5.47
N ASP A 271 -16.44 -3.48 5.39
CA ASP A 271 -16.98 -2.57 6.41
C ASP A 271 -18.16 -3.25 7.09
N ASP A 272 -17.91 -3.80 8.29
CA ASP A 272 -18.90 -4.56 9.06
C ASP A 272 -20.07 -3.69 9.55
N GLU A 273 -19.97 -2.36 9.49
CA GLU A 273 -21.06 -1.47 9.88
C GLU A 273 -22.12 -1.36 8.77
N SER A 274 -21.68 -1.19 7.52
CA SER A 274 -22.57 -1.00 6.37
C SER A 274 -22.82 -2.29 5.57
N GLY A 275 -22.04 -3.34 5.80
CA GLY A 275 -22.03 -4.55 4.97
C GLY A 275 -21.33 -4.36 3.63
N LEU A 276 -20.66 -3.22 3.42
CA LEU A 276 -19.93 -2.93 2.20
C LEU A 276 -18.70 -3.82 2.10
N ARG A 277 -18.46 -4.38 0.91
CA ARG A 277 -17.27 -5.18 0.62
C ARG A 277 -16.71 -4.92 -0.77
N GLY A 278 -15.42 -5.07 -0.96
CA GLY A 278 -14.82 -4.81 -2.26
C GLY A 278 -13.34 -5.13 -2.35
N ARG A 279 -12.86 -5.17 -3.59
CA ARG A 279 -11.45 -5.29 -3.93
C ARG A 279 -11.08 -4.13 -4.84
N PRO A 280 -10.41 -3.09 -4.31
CA PRO A 280 -9.85 -2.04 -5.16
C PRO A 280 -8.87 -2.66 -6.16
N ASP A 281 -8.80 -2.13 -7.39
CA ASP A 281 -7.79 -2.60 -8.35
C ASP A 281 -6.37 -2.34 -7.81
N GLN A 282 -6.16 -1.15 -7.26
CA GLN A 282 -4.89 -0.67 -6.73
C GLN A 282 -5.12 0.30 -5.56
N ILE A 283 -4.18 0.33 -4.61
CA ILE A 283 -4.04 1.41 -3.64
C ILE A 283 -2.60 1.91 -3.76
N VAL A 284 -2.45 3.21 -3.96
CA VAL A 284 -1.15 3.88 -4.08
C VAL A 284 -0.95 4.83 -2.90
N ILE A 285 0.30 5.18 -2.62
CA ILE A 285 0.68 6.21 -1.66
C ILE A 285 1.12 7.44 -2.43
N ILE A 286 0.49 8.57 -2.16
CA ILE A 286 0.82 9.89 -2.72
C ILE A 286 0.92 10.85 -1.54
N ASP A 287 2.05 11.52 -1.38
CA ASP A 287 2.32 12.46 -0.27
C ASP A 287 2.05 11.89 1.14
N GLY A 288 2.12 10.56 1.29
CA GLY A 288 1.85 9.85 2.54
C GLY A 288 0.38 9.52 2.79
N ASP A 289 -0.52 9.81 1.84
CA ASP A 289 -1.92 9.40 1.87
C ASP A 289 -2.16 8.16 1.02
N LEU A 290 -3.02 7.27 1.49
CA LEU A 290 -3.47 6.11 0.72
C LEU A 290 -4.60 6.50 -0.22
N VAL A 291 -4.38 6.33 -1.52
CA VAL A 291 -5.31 6.72 -2.57
C VAL A 291 -5.72 5.46 -3.33
N PRO A 292 -6.99 5.03 -3.26
CA PRO A 292 -7.47 3.95 -4.12
C PRO A 292 -7.55 4.42 -5.57
N VAL A 293 -7.11 3.56 -6.49
CA VAL A 293 -7.10 3.82 -7.94
C VAL A 293 -7.96 2.78 -8.64
N GLU A 294 -8.97 3.25 -9.36
CA GLU A 294 -9.86 2.43 -10.18
C GLU A 294 -9.48 2.52 -11.67
N GLN A 295 -9.20 1.39 -12.31
CA GLN A 295 -8.81 1.34 -13.71
C GLN A 295 -10.01 1.02 -14.60
N LYS A 296 -10.21 1.80 -15.68
CA LYS A 296 -11.30 1.62 -16.64
C LYS A 296 -10.75 1.56 -18.06
N THR A 297 -11.09 0.49 -18.76
CA THR A 297 -10.49 0.14 -20.06
C THR A 297 -11.29 0.60 -21.29
N GLY A 298 -12.33 1.43 -21.06
CA GLY A 298 -13.30 1.89 -22.05
C GLY A 298 -12.95 3.23 -22.69
N LYS A 299 -13.94 3.88 -23.34
CA LYS A 299 -13.76 5.21 -23.94
C LYS A 299 -13.58 6.26 -22.83
N ILE A 300 -12.56 7.10 -22.97
CA ILE A 300 -12.30 8.23 -22.06
C ILE A 300 -13.46 9.23 -22.13
N PRO A 301 -14.21 9.45 -21.05
CA PRO A 301 -15.28 10.43 -21.02
C PRO A 301 -14.74 11.82 -20.65
N LYS A 302 -15.49 12.90 -20.96
CA LYS A 302 -15.14 14.26 -20.52
C LYS A 302 -15.31 14.48 -19.01
N LYS A 303 -16.14 13.65 -18.37
CA LYS A 303 -16.42 13.64 -16.93
C LYS A 303 -16.56 12.19 -16.48
N PRO A 304 -16.15 11.83 -15.27
CA PRO A 304 -16.25 10.46 -14.80
C PRO A 304 -17.70 10.00 -14.80
N HIS A 305 -17.94 8.76 -15.23
CA HIS A 305 -19.26 8.16 -15.16
C HIS A 305 -19.69 8.01 -13.69
N PHE A 306 -20.95 8.31 -13.41
CA PHE A 306 -21.49 8.24 -12.04
C PHE A 306 -21.33 6.84 -11.43
N SER A 307 -21.51 5.77 -12.22
CA SER A 307 -21.29 4.40 -11.77
C SER A 307 -19.86 4.14 -11.28
N HIS A 308 -18.87 4.60 -12.02
CA HIS A 308 -17.46 4.44 -11.65
C HIS A 308 -17.11 5.31 -10.43
N LYS A 309 -17.71 6.51 -10.33
CA LYS A 309 -17.59 7.36 -9.14
C LYS A 309 -18.09 6.63 -7.90
N VAL A 310 -19.31 6.08 -7.94
CA VAL A 310 -19.89 5.35 -6.80
C VAL A 310 -19.03 4.16 -6.39
N GLN A 311 -18.48 3.42 -7.34
CA GLN A 311 -17.56 2.31 -7.07
C GLN A 311 -16.27 2.79 -6.37
N LEU A 312 -15.66 3.87 -6.86
CA LEU A 312 -14.48 4.44 -6.21
C LEU A 312 -14.78 4.93 -4.79
N LEU A 313 -15.94 5.57 -4.58
CA LEU A 313 -16.37 6.00 -3.26
C LEU A 313 -16.49 4.81 -2.29
N ALA A 314 -16.97 3.67 -2.77
CA ALA A 314 -16.99 2.45 -1.98
C ALA A 314 -15.58 2.02 -1.54
N TYR A 315 -14.60 2.06 -2.46
CA TYR A 315 -13.21 1.75 -2.11
C TYR A 315 -12.59 2.76 -1.16
N MET A 316 -12.90 4.05 -1.29
CA MET A 316 -12.45 5.07 -0.35
C MET A 316 -12.97 4.81 1.06
N LYS A 317 -14.24 4.43 1.21
CA LYS A 317 -14.80 4.02 2.51
C LYS A 317 -14.11 2.78 3.08
N LEU A 318 -13.86 1.79 2.24
CA LEU A 318 -13.20 0.55 2.65
C LEU A 318 -11.74 0.79 3.09
N VAL A 319 -11.00 1.65 2.39
CA VAL A 319 -9.66 2.07 2.81
C VAL A 319 -9.72 2.83 4.13
N GLU A 320 -10.65 3.78 4.29
CA GLU A 320 -10.84 4.51 5.55
C GLU A 320 -11.10 3.57 6.72
N LYS A 321 -12.01 2.61 6.56
CA LYS A 321 -12.37 1.65 7.61
C LYS A 321 -11.25 0.68 7.94
N THR A 322 -10.51 0.22 6.94
CA THR A 322 -9.44 -0.76 7.14
C THR A 322 -8.20 -0.14 7.78
N THR A 323 -7.88 1.10 7.40
CA THR A 323 -6.62 1.75 7.75
C THR A 323 -6.75 2.82 8.84
N GLY A 324 -7.99 3.21 9.16
CA GLY A 324 -8.28 4.31 10.09
C GLY A 324 -7.93 5.70 9.55
N LYS A 325 -7.30 5.81 8.36
CA LYS A 325 -7.00 7.07 7.71
C LYS A 325 -7.99 7.38 6.60
N THR A 326 -8.52 8.60 6.65
CA THR A 326 -9.41 9.10 5.62
C THR A 326 -8.62 9.47 4.35
N PRO A 327 -8.87 8.81 3.21
CA PRO A 327 -8.24 9.21 1.95
C PRO A 327 -8.77 10.59 1.53
N PRO A 328 -7.92 11.58 1.19
CA PRO A 328 -8.40 12.90 0.78
C PRO A 328 -9.17 12.84 -0.55
N TYR A 329 -8.74 11.95 -1.44
CA TYR A 329 -9.35 11.70 -2.74
C TYR A 329 -9.05 10.27 -3.21
N GLY A 330 -9.75 9.84 -4.27
CA GLY A 330 -9.47 8.63 -5.03
C GLY A 330 -9.29 8.97 -6.51
N ILE A 331 -8.69 8.06 -7.28
CA ILE A 331 -8.40 8.29 -8.70
C ILE A 331 -9.17 7.31 -9.58
N ILE A 332 -9.75 7.82 -10.67
CA ILE A 332 -10.30 6.99 -11.76
C ILE A 332 -9.47 7.21 -13.03
N ASN A 333 -8.85 6.14 -13.51
CA ASN A 333 -8.06 6.12 -14.73
C ASN A 333 -8.86 5.49 -15.87
N TYR A 334 -9.17 6.26 -16.92
CA TYR A 334 -9.79 5.74 -18.15
C TYR A 334 -8.77 5.36 -19.24
N GLY A 335 -7.48 5.35 -18.89
CA GLY A 335 -6.35 5.21 -19.79
C GLY A 335 -5.07 5.78 -19.16
N LEU A 336 -4.07 6.08 -20.00
CA LEU A 336 -2.78 6.63 -19.56
C LEU A 336 -2.79 8.16 -19.39
N GLU A 337 -3.85 8.84 -19.86
CA GLU A 337 -3.92 10.30 -19.87
C GLU A 337 -5.16 10.80 -19.10
N ASN A 338 -4.97 11.84 -18.29
CA ASN A 338 -5.99 12.57 -17.52
C ASN A 338 -6.73 11.73 -16.44
N PRO A 339 -6.05 11.40 -15.32
CA PRO A 339 -6.71 10.85 -14.14
C PRO A 339 -7.82 11.78 -13.64
N PHE A 340 -8.95 11.21 -13.22
CA PHE A 340 -9.99 11.97 -12.52
C PHE A 340 -9.85 11.77 -11.02
N GLU A 341 -9.57 12.84 -10.30
CA GLU A 341 -9.59 12.87 -8.84
C GLU A 341 -11.02 13.09 -8.32
N ILE A 342 -11.41 12.30 -7.32
CA ILE A 342 -12.70 12.38 -6.63
C ILE A 342 -12.45 12.59 -5.14
N SER A 343 -12.87 13.74 -4.61
CA SER A 343 -12.74 14.10 -3.19
C SER A 343 -13.54 13.20 -2.25
N TRP A 344 -13.06 12.98 -1.03
CA TRP A 344 -13.81 12.31 0.04
C TRP A 344 -14.60 13.29 0.93
N ASP A 345 -15.44 14.11 0.32
CA ASP A 345 -16.25 15.10 1.03
C ASP A 345 -17.58 14.52 1.55
N GLU A 346 -18.24 15.26 2.44
CA GLU A 346 -19.55 14.91 3.02
C GLU A 346 -20.62 14.62 1.94
N ARG A 347 -20.57 15.36 0.82
CA ARG A 347 -21.50 15.13 -0.30
C ARG A 347 -21.30 13.74 -0.90
N ASN A 348 -20.06 13.33 -1.10
CA ASN A 348 -19.71 12.03 -1.65
C ASN A 348 -19.96 10.89 -0.66
N GLN A 349 -19.73 11.12 0.64
CA GLN A 349 -20.14 10.18 1.70
C GLN A 349 -21.66 9.95 1.70
N ASN A 350 -22.46 11.01 1.58
CA ASN A 350 -23.91 10.92 1.48
C ASN A 350 -24.37 10.21 0.19
N ILE A 351 -23.70 10.46 -0.94
CA ILE A 351 -23.95 9.72 -2.18
C ILE A 351 -23.73 8.23 -1.94
N LEU A 352 -22.59 7.82 -1.37
CA LEU A 352 -22.30 6.41 -1.11
C LEU A 352 -23.34 5.79 -0.18
N HIS A 353 -23.64 6.44 0.95
CA HIS A 353 -24.63 5.98 1.91
C HIS A 353 -26.00 5.76 1.26
N SER A 354 -26.47 6.72 0.44
CA SER A 354 -27.74 6.58 -0.29
C SER A 354 -27.74 5.41 -1.28
N GLN A 355 -26.61 5.10 -1.91
CA GLN A 355 -26.52 3.98 -2.86
C GLN A 355 -26.49 2.63 -2.14
N ILE A 356 -25.80 2.53 -1.01
CA ILE A 356 -25.77 1.30 -0.20
C ILE A 356 -27.18 0.98 0.30
N THR A 357 -27.82 1.93 0.97
CA THR A 357 -29.16 1.75 1.55
C THR A 357 -30.22 1.45 0.49
N GLU A 358 -30.15 2.07 -0.68
CA GLU A 358 -31.06 1.75 -1.79
C GLU A 358 -30.83 0.34 -2.35
N VAL A 359 -29.57 -0.08 -2.53
CA VAL A 359 -29.28 -1.45 -2.99
C VAL A 359 -29.76 -2.47 -1.96
N GLN A 360 -29.53 -2.22 -0.67
CA GLN A 360 -30.03 -3.08 0.41
C GLN A 360 -31.56 -3.15 0.44
N ARG A 361 -32.25 -2.01 0.30
CA ARG A 361 -33.72 -1.94 0.17
C ARG A 361 -34.20 -2.81 -1.01
N LEU A 362 -33.52 -2.70 -2.15
CA LEU A 362 -33.86 -3.45 -3.36
C LEU A 362 -33.60 -4.95 -3.23
N MET A 363 -32.66 -5.38 -2.39
CA MET A 363 -32.45 -6.81 -2.08
C MET A 363 -33.67 -7.40 -1.36
N VAL A 364 -34.27 -6.63 -0.45
CA VAL A 364 -35.45 -7.04 0.32
C VAL A 364 -36.73 -6.95 -0.51
N HIS A 365 -37.01 -5.79 -1.12
CA HIS A 365 -38.29 -5.54 -1.79
C HIS A 365 -38.33 -6.01 -3.25
N GLN A 366 -37.18 -6.24 -3.88
CA GLN A 366 -37.05 -6.69 -5.27
C GLN A 366 -37.81 -5.84 -6.32
N ASP A 367 -38.08 -4.57 -6.02
CA ASP A 367 -38.93 -3.66 -6.81
C ASP A 367 -38.12 -2.68 -7.71
N ALA A 368 -36.89 -3.05 -8.07
CA ALA A 368 -36.00 -2.22 -8.89
C ALA A 368 -36.65 -1.82 -10.23
N LYS A 369 -36.49 -0.55 -10.61
CA LYS A 369 -37.03 0.04 -11.86
C LYS A 369 -35.93 0.75 -12.65
N ARG A 370 -36.08 0.85 -13.97
CA ARG A 370 -35.16 1.64 -14.80
C ARG A 370 -35.16 3.12 -14.37
N ASN A 371 -33.97 3.68 -14.16
CA ASN A 371 -33.77 5.05 -13.68
C ASN A 371 -33.38 6.05 -14.77
N HIS A 372 -33.54 5.70 -16.04
CA HIS A 372 -33.15 6.55 -17.16
C HIS A 372 -34.02 6.33 -18.40
N ASP A 373 -34.06 7.34 -19.26
CA ASP A 373 -34.71 7.28 -20.58
C ASP A 373 -33.68 7.54 -21.69
N ARG A 374 -32.70 6.65 -21.78
CA ARG A 374 -31.51 6.80 -22.66
C ARG A 374 -31.30 5.52 -23.46
N PRO A 375 -31.81 5.43 -24.71
CA PRO A 375 -31.69 4.24 -25.54
C PRO A 375 -30.24 3.76 -25.72
N GLY A 376 -29.28 4.69 -25.83
CA GLY A 376 -27.86 4.36 -25.96
C GLY A 376 -27.25 3.63 -24.75
N LYS A 377 -27.78 3.80 -23.53
CA LYS A 377 -27.39 2.97 -22.37
C LYS A 377 -27.89 1.54 -22.55
N CYS A 378 -29.16 1.37 -22.93
CA CYS A 378 -29.75 0.03 -23.17
C CYS A 378 -29.02 -0.70 -24.29
N GLN A 379 -28.68 -0.02 -25.38
CA GLN A 379 -27.98 -0.60 -26.53
C GLN A 379 -26.63 -1.23 -26.17
N ASN A 380 -25.88 -0.58 -25.27
CA ASN A 380 -24.56 -1.04 -24.81
C ASN A 380 -24.63 -1.83 -23.49
N CYS A 381 -25.82 -2.12 -22.98
CA CYS A 381 -25.99 -2.88 -21.75
C CYS A 381 -25.70 -4.36 -22.00
N SER A 382 -24.72 -4.91 -21.29
CA SER A 382 -24.34 -6.32 -21.41
C SER A 382 -25.44 -7.31 -21.00
N ARG A 383 -26.44 -6.85 -20.25
CA ARG A 383 -27.59 -7.64 -19.80
C ARG A 383 -28.88 -7.33 -20.58
N ARG A 384 -28.80 -6.58 -21.69
CA ARG A 384 -29.96 -6.26 -22.53
C ARG A 384 -30.76 -7.50 -22.93
N HIS A 385 -30.08 -8.61 -23.22
CA HIS A 385 -30.71 -9.87 -23.63
C HIS A 385 -31.70 -10.47 -22.63
N ALA A 386 -31.66 -10.05 -21.36
CA ALA A 386 -32.57 -10.48 -20.30
C ALA A 386 -33.43 -9.32 -19.75
N CYS A 387 -33.37 -8.13 -20.36
CA CYS A 387 -34.02 -6.93 -19.85
C CYS A 387 -35.36 -6.68 -20.56
N SER A 388 -36.47 -6.87 -19.85
CA SER A 388 -37.81 -6.53 -20.34
C SER A 388 -38.08 -5.02 -20.43
N GLU A 389 -37.29 -4.21 -19.72
CA GLU A 389 -37.37 -2.74 -19.73
C GLU A 389 -36.35 -2.10 -20.69
N SER A 390 -35.86 -2.83 -21.70
CA SER A 390 -34.99 -2.24 -22.73
C SER A 390 -35.75 -1.19 -23.54
N LEU A 391 -35.05 -0.12 -23.93
CA LEU A 391 -35.56 0.91 -24.85
C LEU A 391 -35.25 0.62 -26.33
N VAL A 392 -34.55 -0.49 -26.60
CA VAL A 392 -34.05 -0.91 -27.93
C VAL A 392 -34.08 -2.41 -28.11
#